data_AF-A0AAJ2SPB8-F1
#
_entry.id   AF-A0AAJ2SPB8-F1
#
_cell.length_a   1.000
_cell.length_b   1.000
_cell.length_c   1.000
_cell.angle_alpha   90.00
_cell.angle_beta   90.00
_cell.angle_gamma   90.00
#
_symmetry.space_group_name_H-M   'P 1'
#
loop_
_entity.id
_entity.type
_entity.pdbx_description
1 polymer ?
#
loop_
_entity_poly.entity_id
_entity_poly.type
_entity_poly.pdbx_seq_one_letter_code
_entity_poly.pdbx_strand_id
1 'polypeptide(L)'
;MLSVSGLCRLPRTPQQQLAPVHEVAIPADDMPNIGWVHLGPEQDCQAIFMVQQGCWWLIDWRGQPTTPTWRNAQGQWVTGPVAQWRAVKDSLPAPARMQTVQLPRLPVFPSDLAPIPANIHYLWLGHAVPSPRLIENIAHNCRLSSRYVSTLHVDIQDAEVLAQIREQLQRAAPSLVIAPLRDTAFFSMFSQSDNYQQYTTVMHGPGRNYSAASDVLRYPLTDHHGGIYMDVDDTFQVDINDIELLAAPNDLLLGPKVTEQMAGFSGYNSSIFASHPNNPVLQEISKEMQLRFVQSPGFFTQVRPYVDAQGILGNPREAAMDMPTYARELFRLTGPGVLNDVVAVERADYYRLCFNAEPGANISNTHHLWDQAYVDQQMALIDHYFPFNRRAVVDIGHEHSWFNT
;
A
#
# COMPACT_ATOMS: atom_id res chain seq x y z
N MET A 1 2.33 -15.97 9.47
CA MET A 1 2.60 -15.75 8.03
C MET A 1 4.04 -16.18 7.77
N LEU A 2 4.28 -17.05 6.80
CA LEU A 2 5.62 -17.51 6.43
C LEU A 2 6.23 -16.45 5.52
N SER A 3 7.41 -15.93 5.85
CA SER A 3 8.20 -15.17 4.89
C SER A 3 8.65 -16.10 3.76
N VAL A 4 9.07 -15.52 2.63
CA VAL A 4 9.67 -16.24 1.49
C VAL A 4 10.89 -17.08 1.88
N SER A 5 11.49 -16.85 3.07
CA SER A 5 12.56 -17.70 3.62
C SER A 5 12.06 -18.93 4.40
N GLY A 6 10.75 -19.23 4.41
CA GLY A 6 10.19 -20.39 5.11
C GLY A 6 10.32 -20.37 6.64
N LEU A 7 10.72 -19.22 7.21
CA LEU A 7 10.91 -19.04 8.64
C LEU A 7 9.82 -18.12 9.17
N CYS A 8 9.12 -18.55 10.22
CA CYS A 8 8.26 -17.68 11.00
C CYS A 8 9.16 -16.61 11.63
N ARG A 9 9.14 -15.38 11.11
CA ARG A 9 9.90 -14.26 11.67
C ARG A 9 9.00 -13.51 12.64
N LEU A 10 9.47 -13.34 13.87
CA LEU A 10 8.89 -12.40 14.81
C LEU A 10 9.25 -10.97 14.39
N PRO A 11 8.38 -9.98 14.64
CA PRO A 11 8.72 -8.59 14.40
C PRO A 11 9.95 -8.20 15.21
N ARG A 12 10.83 -7.43 14.59
CA ARG A 12 12.03 -6.85 15.21
C ARG A 12 11.79 -5.41 15.64
N THR A 13 10.75 -4.79 15.10
CA THR A 13 10.32 -3.43 15.41
C THR A 13 9.14 -3.42 16.38
N PRO A 14 9.05 -2.42 17.28
CA PRO A 14 7.87 -2.25 18.12
C PRO A 14 6.61 -2.01 17.27
N GLN A 15 5.58 -2.81 17.51
CA GLN A 15 4.24 -2.65 16.92
C GLN A 15 3.34 -1.83 17.83
N GLN A 16 2.28 -1.25 17.24
CA GLN A 16 1.25 -0.59 18.04
C GLN A 16 0.50 -1.60 18.89
N GLN A 17 0.10 -1.14 20.08
CA GLN A 17 -0.79 -1.91 20.93
C GLN A 17 -2.13 -2.12 20.20
N LEU A 18 -2.63 -3.36 20.21
CA LEU A 18 -3.97 -3.65 19.71
C LEU A 18 -5.02 -3.23 20.73
N ALA A 19 -6.10 -2.61 20.25
CA ALA A 19 -7.28 -2.28 21.04
C ALA A 19 -7.86 -3.56 21.71
N PRO A 20 -8.67 -3.43 22.77
CA PRO A 20 -9.38 -4.57 23.36
C PRO A 20 -10.16 -5.38 22.31
N VAL A 21 -10.47 -6.64 22.63
CA VAL A 21 -11.28 -7.48 21.75
C VAL A 21 -12.64 -6.80 21.53
N HIS A 22 -13.04 -6.68 20.27
CA HIS A 22 -14.34 -6.13 19.88
C HIS A 22 -15.30 -7.29 19.64
N GLU A 23 -16.19 -7.53 20.60
CA GLU A 23 -17.17 -8.61 20.56
C GLU A 23 -18.58 -8.04 20.41
N VAL A 24 -19.36 -8.63 19.51
CA VAL A 24 -20.76 -8.26 19.31
C VAL A 24 -21.62 -9.51 19.42
N ALA A 25 -22.62 -9.45 20.29
CA ALA A 25 -23.64 -10.50 20.37
C ALA A 25 -24.74 -10.23 19.33
N ILE A 26 -24.98 -11.20 18.44
CA ILE A 26 -25.96 -11.09 17.37
C ILE A 26 -27.06 -12.16 17.48
N PRO A 27 -28.32 -11.86 17.13
CA PRO A 27 -29.41 -12.84 17.07
C PRO A 27 -29.15 -13.89 16.01
N ALA A 28 -29.30 -15.16 16.35
CA ALA A 28 -29.01 -16.28 15.45
C ALA A 28 -30.17 -17.28 15.32
N ASP A 29 -31.38 -16.95 15.80
CA ASP A 29 -32.53 -17.88 15.79
C ASP A 29 -32.88 -18.36 14.38
N ASP A 30 -33.12 -19.67 14.23
CA ASP A 30 -33.58 -20.32 13.00
C ASP A 30 -32.76 -19.97 11.75
N MET A 31 -31.47 -19.66 11.93
CA MET A 31 -30.52 -19.47 10.84
C MET A 31 -29.80 -20.79 10.54
N PRO A 32 -29.85 -21.29 9.29
CA PRO A 32 -29.11 -22.49 8.89
C PRO A 32 -27.60 -22.28 8.98
N ASN A 33 -27.15 -21.09 8.59
CA ASN A 33 -25.81 -20.55 8.80
C ASN A 33 -25.96 -19.08 9.16
N ILE A 34 -25.04 -18.54 9.97
CA ILE A 34 -25.06 -17.09 10.27
C ILE A 34 -24.99 -16.29 8.97
N GLY A 35 -25.79 -15.23 8.92
CA GLY A 35 -25.93 -14.40 7.73
C GLY A 35 -26.81 -14.99 6.65
N TRP A 36 -27.51 -16.10 6.91
CA TRP A 36 -28.53 -16.66 6.02
C TRP A 36 -29.86 -16.72 6.75
N VAL A 37 -30.89 -16.11 6.15
CA VAL A 37 -32.26 -16.09 6.68
C VAL A 37 -33.20 -16.82 5.72
N HIS A 38 -34.19 -17.50 6.27
CA HIS A 38 -35.15 -18.31 5.50
C HIS A 38 -36.47 -17.57 5.30
N LEU A 39 -36.68 -16.97 4.12
CA LEU A 39 -37.87 -16.19 3.78
C LEU A 39 -38.91 -17.07 3.08
N GLY A 40 -39.75 -17.75 3.86
CA GLY A 40 -40.75 -18.68 3.32
C GLY A 40 -40.13 -20.01 2.83
N PRO A 41 -40.94 -20.95 2.31
CA PRO A 41 -40.59 -22.37 2.25
C PRO A 41 -39.41 -22.76 1.34
N GLU A 42 -38.91 -21.87 0.47
CA GLU A 42 -37.88 -22.21 -0.53
C GLU A 42 -36.82 -21.13 -0.76
N GLN A 43 -36.75 -20.07 0.06
CA GLN A 43 -35.86 -18.94 -0.21
C GLN A 43 -34.90 -18.65 0.94
N ASP A 44 -33.65 -19.07 0.79
CA ASP A 44 -32.55 -18.64 1.63
C ASP A 44 -31.91 -17.37 1.04
N CYS A 45 -31.85 -16.32 1.86
CA CYS A 45 -31.27 -15.04 1.47
C CYS A 45 -30.10 -14.68 2.37
N GLN A 46 -29.07 -14.05 1.80
CA GLN A 46 -27.98 -13.48 2.58
C GLN A 46 -28.44 -12.21 3.31
N ALA A 47 -27.98 -12.06 4.54
CA ALA A 47 -28.22 -10.91 5.37
C ALA A 47 -26.99 -10.54 6.21
N ILE A 48 -26.92 -9.27 6.60
CA ILE A 48 -25.94 -8.76 7.57
C ILE A 48 -26.68 -8.15 8.76
N PHE A 49 -26.15 -8.33 9.97
CA PHE A 49 -26.75 -7.73 11.16
C PHE A 49 -26.26 -6.30 11.33
N MET A 50 -27.17 -5.33 11.35
CA MET A 50 -26.86 -3.92 11.57
C MET A 50 -26.88 -3.64 13.09
N VAL A 51 -25.71 -3.58 13.73
CA VAL A 51 -25.57 -3.52 15.20
C VAL A 51 -26.37 -2.38 15.81
N GLN A 52 -26.18 -1.16 15.30
CA GLN A 52 -26.84 0.05 15.81
C GLN A 52 -28.37 0.01 15.61
N GLN A 53 -28.85 -0.80 14.67
CA GLN A 53 -30.28 -0.95 14.41
C GLN A 53 -30.88 -2.14 15.16
N GLY A 54 -30.07 -3.10 15.62
CA GLY A 54 -30.55 -4.32 16.24
C GLY A 54 -31.37 -5.20 15.29
N CYS A 55 -31.07 -5.17 13.99
CA CYS A 55 -31.86 -5.84 12.95
C CYS A 55 -30.98 -6.39 11.82
N TRP A 56 -31.40 -7.51 11.24
CA TRP A 56 -30.80 -8.08 10.05
C TRP A 56 -31.25 -7.32 8.80
N TRP A 57 -30.39 -7.23 7.80
CA TRP A 57 -30.68 -6.60 6.51
C TRP A 57 -30.25 -7.52 5.39
N LEU A 58 -31.14 -7.76 4.42
CA LEU A 58 -30.81 -8.49 3.21
C LEU A 58 -29.72 -7.74 2.44
N ILE A 59 -28.81 -8.47 1.80
CA ILE A 59 -27.77 -7.88 0.94
C ILE A 59 -27.98 -8.20 -0.54
N ASP A 60 -27.54 -7.30 -1.41
CA ASP A 60 -27.51 -7.53 -2.85
C ASP A 60 -26.26 -8.32 -3.29
N TRP A 61 -26.11 -8.54 -4.60
CA TRP A 61 -24.97 -9.25 -5.18
C TRP A 61 -23.61 -8.53 -4.99
N ARG A 62 -23.62 -7.25 -4.59
CA ARG A 62 -22.43 -6.47 -4.22
C ARG A 62 -22.17 -6.48 -2.71
N GLY A 63 -23.01 -7.17 -1.93
CA GLY A 63 -22.95 -7.21 -0.48
C GLY A 63 -23.50 -5.94 0.19
N GLN A 64 -24.25 -5.10 -0.53
CA GLN A 64 -24.81 -3.87 0.03
C GLN A 64 -26.14 -4.15 0.74
N PRO A 65 -26.36 -3.66 1.98
CA PRO A 65 -27.63 -3.83 2.68
C PRO A 65 -28.77 -3.11 1.94
N THR A 66 -29.91 -3.80 1.80
CA THR A 66 -31.06 -3.34 1.01
C THR A 66 -32.31 -3.15 1.86
N THR A 67 -32.80 -4.23 2.47
CA THR A 67 -34.11 -4.27 3.13
C THR A 67 -33.99 -4.90 4.51
N PRO A 68 -34.56 -4.32 5.57
CA PRO A 68 -34.56 -4.97 6.88
C PRO A 68 -35.34 -6.29 6.84
N THR A 69 -34.86 -7.24 7.62
CA THR A 69 -35.44 -8.56 7.80
C THR A 69 -35.42 -8.91 9.30
N TRP A 70 -36.52 -9.41 9.81
CA TRP A 70 -36.71 -9.65 11.25
C TRP A 70 -37.65 -10.83 11.49
N ARG A 71 -37.63 -11.39 12.69
CA ARG A 71 -38.60 -12.43 13.10
C ARG A 71 -39.87 -11.76 13.61
N ASN A 72 -41.02 -12.14 13.06
CA ASN A 72 -42.32 -11.69 13.54
C ASN A 72 -42.72 -12.39 14.86
N ALA A 73 -43.90 -12.08 15.39
CA ALA A 73 -44.40 -12.67 16.64
C ALA A 73 -44.58 -14.20 16.58
N GLN A 74 -44.71 -14.78 15.38
CA GLN A 74 -44.78 -16.22 15.15
C GLN A 74 -43.39 -16.86 14.98
N GLY A 75 -42.30 -16.10 15.11
CA GLY A 75 -40.94 -16.58 14.91
C GLY A 75 -40.53 -16.75 13.45
N GLN A 76 -41.35 -16.28 12.50
CA GLN A 76 -41.06 -16.39 11.07
C GLN A 76 -40.26 -15.19 10.60
N TRP A 77 -39.24 -15.42 9.77
CA TRP A 77 -38.53 -14.35 9.10
C TRP A 77 -39.44 -13.65 8.09
N VAL A 78 -39.49 -12.33 8.20
CA VAL A 78 -40.22 -11.43 7.30
C VAL A 78 -39.32 -10.27 6.93
N THR A 79 -39.60 -9.65 5.78
CA THR A 79 -38.90 -8.45 5.31
C THR A 79 -39.91 -7.39 4.91
N GLY A 80 -39.50 -6.12 4.90
CA GLY A 80 -40.37 -5.01 4.52
C GLY A 80 -39.66 -3.66 4.63
N PRO A 81 -40.37 -2.55 4.35
CA PRO A 81 -39.79 -1.21 4.42
C PRO A 81 -39.29 -0.86 5.83
N VAL A 82 -38.28 0.00 5.91
CA VAL A 82 -37.71 0.50 7.17
C VAL A 82 -38.78 1.08 8.11
N ALA A 83 -39.79 1.78 7.57
CA ALA A 83 -40.89 2.33 8.37
C ALA A 83 -41.71 1.24 9.06
N GLN A 84 -41.97 0.11 8.39
CA GLN A 84 -42.71 -1.01 8.95
C GLN A 84 -41.90 -1.68 10.07
N TRP A 85 -40.62 -1.96 9.81
CA TRP A 85 -39.73 -2.50 10.84
C TRP A 85 -39.68 -1.61 12.08
N ARG A 86 -39.48 -0.29 11.91
CA ARG A 86 -39.46 0.68 13.01
C ARG A 86 -40.75 0.70 13.83
N ALA A 87 -41.90 0.46 13.19
CA ALA A 87 -43.20 0.42 13.87
C ALA A 87 -43.39 -0.82 14.75
N VAL A 88 -42.70 -1.93 14.44
CA VAL A 88 -42.90 -3.22 15.13
C VAL A 88 -41.73 -3.64 16.02
N LYS A 89 -40.52 -3.07 15.83
CA LYS A 89 -39.27 -3.53 16.46
C LYS A 89 -39.34 -3.72 17.98
N ASP A 90 -40.06 -2.86 18.69
CA ASP A 90 -40.14 -2.88 20.16
C ASP A 90 -41.16 -3.91 20.68
N SER A 91 -41.95 -4.51 19.77
CA SER A 91 -42.94 -5.56 20.05
C SER A 91 -42.49 -6.95 19.60
N LEU A 92 -41.32 -7.06 18.98
CA LEU A 92 -40.80 -8.32 18.48
C LEU A 92 -40.32 -9.21 19.65
N PRO A 93 -40.42 -10.55 19.51
CA PRO A 93 -39.90 -11.46 20.52
C PRO A 93 -38.39 -11.27 20.67
N ALA A 94 -37.92 -11.35 21.92
CA ALA A 94 -36.49 -11.36 22.19
C ALA A 94 -35.84 -12.61 21.53
N PRO A 95 -34.61 -12.48 21.00
CA PRO A 95 -33.89 -13.64 20.47
C PRO A 95 -33.68 -14.72 21.52
N ALA A 96 -33.85 -15.99 21.17
CA ALA A 96 -33.60 -17.12 22.06
C ALA A 96 -32.15 -17.63 21.94
N ARG A 97 -31.56 -17.49 20.75
CA ARG A 97 -30.16 -17.81 20.46
C ARG A 97 -29.39 -16.54 20.10
N MET A 98 -28.35 -16.27 20.88
CA MET A 98 -27.34 -15.25 20.58
C MET A 98 -26.02 -15.91 20.21
N GLN A 99 -25.31 -15.34 19.25
CA GLN A 99 -23.95 -15.72 18.91
C GLN A 99 -23.02 -14.53 19.15
N THR A 100 -21.90 -14.76 19.85
CA THR A 100 -20.84 -13.76 19.95
C THR A 100 -19.95 -13.84 18.71
N VAL A 101 -19.84 -12.73 18.01
CA VAL A 101 -18.93 -12.52 16.88
C VAL A 101 -17.76 -11.69 17.38
N GLN A 102 -16.54 -12.20 17.23
CA GLN A 102 -15.31 -11.47 17.52
C GLN A 102 -14.79 -10.84 16.24
N LEU A 103 -14.62 -9.52 16.23
CA LEU A 103 -14.02 -8.79 15.12
C LEU A 103 -12.49 -8.73 15.26
N PRO A 104 -11.73 -8.68 14.14
CA PRO A 104 -10.29 -8.47 14.18
C PRO A 104 -9.94 -7.23 15.01
N ARG A 105 -8.94 -7.36 15.88
CA ARG A 105 -8.50 -6.24 16.72
C ARG A 105 -7.85 -5.17 15.85
N LEU A 106 -8.27 -3.93 16.05
CA LEU A 106 -7.66 -2.76 15.41
C LEU A 106 -6.48 -2.25 16.26
N PRO A 107 -5.45 -1.66 15.65
CA PRO A 107 -4.40 -0.96 16.40
C PRO A 107 -4.99 0.26 17.12
N VAL A 108 -4.43 0.58 18.29
CA VAL A 108 -4.65 1.86 18.96
C VAL A 108 -3.81 2.91 18.25
N PHE A 109 -4.33 4.14 18.14
CA PHE A 109 -3.54 5.26 17.64
C PHE A 109 -2.28 5.45 18.51
N PRO A 110 -1.11 5.69 17.89
CA PRO A 110 0.10 5.98 18.64
C PRO A 110 -0.09 7.25 19.48
N SER A 111 0.51 7.28 20.67
CA SER A 111 0.46 8.46 21.54
C SER A 111 1.55 9.50 21.22
N ASP A 112 2.54 9.12 20.43
CA ASP A 112 3.76 9.87 20.11
C ASP A 112 3.81 10.33 18.64
N LEU A 113 2.63 10.63 18.08
CA LEU A 113 2.51 11.14 16.72
C LEU A 113 3.21 12.49 16.55
N ALA A 114 4.05 12.59 15.53
CA ALA A 114 4.69 13.83 15.11
C ALA A 114 4.64 13.98 13.58
N PRO A 115 4.63 15.22 13.05
CA PRO A 115 4.72 15.45 11.61
C PRO A 115 6.01 14.88 11.03
N ILE A 116 5.90 14.16 9.92
CA ILE A 116 7.09 13.76 9.15
C ILE A 116 7.82 14.99 8.60
N PRO A 117 9.13 14.90 8.29
CA PRO A 117 9.83 15.98 7.60
C PRO A 117 9.12 16.42 6.32
N ALA A 118 9.04 17.73 6.09
CA ALA A 118 8.41 18.32 4.90
C ALA A 118 9.32 18.25 3.67
N ASN A 119 9.77 17.05 3.31
CA ASN A 119 10.59 16.76 2.15
C ASN A 119 9.87 15.78 1.23
N ILE A 120 10.04 15.95 -0.08
CA ILE A 120 9.65 14.96 -1.10
C ILE A 120 10.89 14.56 -1.88
N HIS A 121 11.11 13.26 -2.01
CA HIS A 121 12.29 12.69 -2.65
C HIS A 121 11.89 11.91 -3.90
N TYR A 122 12.45 12.33 -5.03
CA TYR A 122 12.38 11.66 -6.32
C TYR A 122 13.75 11.09 -6.68
N LEU A 123 13.78 10.01 -7.46
CA LEU A 123 14.99 9.44 -8.04
C LEU A 123 14.92 9.49 -9.56
N TRP A 124 16.02 9.91 -10.19
CA TRP A 124 16.20 9.80 -11.64
C TRP A 124 17.63 9.34 -11.98
N LEU A 125 17.74 8.11 -12.45
CA LEU A 125 19.01 7.43 -12.66
C LEU A 125 19.21 7.09 -14.13
N GLY A 126 20.46 7.00 -14.57
CA GLY A 126 20.83 6.44 -15.86
C GLY A 126 21.50 7.43 -16.78
N HIS A 127 20.96 7.58 -17.99
CA HIS A 127 21.64 8.29 -19.08
C HIS A 127 20.72 9.16 -19.93
N ALA A 128 19.43 9.22 -19.61
CA ALA A 128 18.45 9.97 -20.39
C ALA A 128 17.89 11.16 -19.59
N VAL A 129 17.45 12.19 -20.31
CA VAL A 129 16.60 13.26 -19.75
C VAL A 129 15.20 12.68 -19.51
N PRO A 130 14.49 13.02 -18.40
CA PRO A 130 13.10 12.64 -18.24
C PRO A 130 12.26 13.12 -19.42
N SER A 131 11.25 12.33 -19.80
CA SER A 131 10.35 12.73 -20.88
C SER A 131 9.60 14.02 -20.50
N PRO A 132 9.10 14.81 -21.48
CA PRO A 132 8.33 16.02 -21.20
C PRO A 132 7.15 15.77 -20.24
N ARG A 133 6.47 14.63 -20.36
CA ARG A 133 5.38 14.22 -19.47
C ARG A 133 5.85 14.07 -18.02
N LEU A 134 7.01 13.44 -17.78
CA LEU A 134 7.55 13.27 -16.43
C LEU A 134 7.97 14.62 -15.83
N ILE A 135 8.54 15.51 -16.63
CA ILE A 135 8.88 16.88 -16.21
C ILE A 135 7.61 17.65 -15.79
N GLU A 136 6.54 17.54 -16.58
CA GLU A 136 5.24 18.15 -16.25
C GLU A 136 4.63 17.56 -14.97
N ASN A 137 4.72 16.24 -14.76
CA ASN A 137 4.27 15.57 -13.55
C ASN A 137 5.03 16.06 -12.30
N ILE A 138 6.37 16.12 -12.36
CA ILE A 138 7.19 16.62 -11.25
C ILE A 138 6.81 18.09 -10.95
N ALA A 139 6.66 18.92 -11.97
CA ALA A 139 6.25 20.32 -11.81
C ALA A 139 4.85 20.45 -11.20
N HIS A 140 3.91 19.58 -11.59
CA HIS A 140 2.58 19.50 -11.01
C HIS A 140 2.62 19.14 -9.53
N ASN A 141 3.37 18.11 -9.17
CA ASN A 141 3.53 17.72 -7.77
C ASN A 141 4.16 18.85 -6.94
N CYS A 142 5.17 19.54 -7.45
CA CYS A 142 5.77 20.71 -6.77
C CYS A 142 4.75 21.83 -6.50
N ARG A 143 3.78 22.06 -7.39
CA ARG A 143 2.72 23.05 -7.17
C ARG A 143 1.77 22.62 -6.06
N LEU A 144 1.36 21.36 -6.04
CA LEU A 144 0.44 20.81 -5.04
C LEU A 144 1.09 20.58 -3.66
N SER A 145 2.41 20.73 -3.57
CA SER A 145 3.18 20.50 -2.35
C SER A 145 4.13 21.66 -2.03
N SER A 146 3.74 22.89 -2.34
CA SER A 146 4.57 24.10 -2.15
C SER A 146 5.19 24.31 -0.75
N ARG A 147 4.65 23.69 0.32
CA ARG A 147 5.23 23.70 1.67
C ARG A 147 6.33 22.65 1.89
N TYR A 148 6.51 21.74 0.94
CA TYR A 148 7.53 20.69 0.96
C TYR A 148 8.74 21.11 0.12
N VAL A 149 9.92 20.67 0.53
CA VAL A 149 11.13 20.75 -0.30
C VAL A 149 11.20 19.50 -1.17
N SER A 150 10.83 19.66 -2.45
CA SER A 150 10.94 18.59 -3.45
C SER A 150 12.36 18.51 -4.00
N THR A 151 12.97 17.34 -3.90
CA THR A 151 14.33 17.06 -4.37
C THR A 151 14.34 15.91 -5.37
N LEU A 152 14.85 16.17 -6.57
CA LEU A 152 15.21 15.16 -7.55
C LEU A 152 16.67 14.76 -7.37
N HIS A 153 16.88 13.56 -6.84
CA HIS A 153 18.20 12.96 -6.68
C HIS A 153 18.61 12.27 -7.98
N VAL A 154 19.78 12.63 -8.51
CA VAL A 154 20.24 12.17 -9.83
C VAL A 154 21.58 11.43 -9.77
N ASP A 155 21.70 10.31 -10.49
CA ASP A 155 22.99 9.66 -10.81
C ASP A 155 23.11 9.52 -12.33
N ILE A 156 23.56 10.61 -12.94
CA ILE A 156 23.77 10.77 -14.38
C ILE A 156 25.26 11.08 -14.59
N GLN A 157 25.95 10.25 -15.37
CA GLN A 157 27.39 10.41 -15.62
C GLN A 157 27.70 11.45 -16.70
N ASP A 158 26.78 11.62 -17.65
CA ASP A 158 26.94 12.56 -18.74
C ASP A 158 26.61 13.99 -18.29
N ALA A 159 27.62 14.87 -18.34
CA ALA A 159 27.50 16.26 -17.92
C ALA A 159 26.56 17.08 -18.82
N GLU A 160 26.45 16.76 -20.11
CA GLU A 160 25.54 17.42 -21.03
C GLU A 160 24.09 17.02 -20.73
N VAL A 161 23.84 15.73 -20.49
CA VAL A 161 22.52 15.24 -20.06
C VAL A 161 22.11 15.87 -18.73
N LEU A 162 23.01 15.93 -17.75
CA LEU A 162 22.74 16.57 -16.46
C LEU A 162 22.43 18.08 -16.61
N ALA A 163 23.15 18.78 -17.49
CA ALA A 163 22.86 20.19 -17.79
C ALA A 163 21.47 20.38 -18.42
N GLN A 164 21.08 19.50 -19.35
CA GLN A 164 19.75 19.53 -19.96
C GLN A 164 18.63 19.26 -18.95
N ILE A 165 18.81 18.26 -18.07
CA ILE A 165 17.88 17.97 -16.96
C ILE A 165 17.68 19.22 -16.11
N ARG A 166 18.78 19.87 -15.70
CA ARG A 166 18.73 21.11 -14.91
C ARG A 166 17.99 22.23 -15.63
N GLU A 167 18.30 22.48 -16.90
CA GLU A 167 17.64 23.54 -17.66
C GLU A 167 16.13 23.32 -17.77
N GLN A 168 15.71 22.11 -18.16
CA GLN A 168 14.29 21.82 -18.40
C GLN A 168 13.48 21.82 -17.10
N LEU A 169 14.00 21.21 -16.02
CA LEU A 169 13.30 21.19 -14.73
C LEU A 169 13.32 22.54 -14.03
N GLN A 170 14.40 23.33 -14.11
CA GLN A 170 14.41 24.68 -13.53
C GLN A 170 13.37 25.59 -14.21
N ARG A 171 13.11 25.38 -15.50
CA ARG A 171 12.07 26.09 -16.26
C ARG A 171 10.67 25.63 -15.84
N ALA A 172 10.44 24.32 -15.69
CA ALA A 172 9.12 23.76 -15.40
C ALA A 172 8.74 23.83 -13.91
N ALA A 173 9.71 23.64 -13.02
CA ALA A 173 9.55 23.54 -11.57
C ALA A 173 10.67 24.32 -10.85
N PRO A 174 10.61 25.67 -10.80
CA PRO A 174 11.70 26.48 -10.26
C PRO A 174 12.03 26.24 -8.78
N SER A 175 11.10 25.66 -8.02
CA SER A 175 11.27 25.29 -6.60
C SER A 175 11.89 23.90 -6.39
N LEU A 176 12.04 23.10 -7.44
CA LEU A 176 12.63 21.76 -7.35
C LEU A 176 14.14 21.85 -7.13
N VAL A 177 14.63 21.15 -6.12
CA VAL A 177 16.07 20.96 -5.90
C VAL A 177 16.56 19.79 -6.75
N ILE A 178 17.63 19.99 -7.52
CA ILE A 178 18.26 18.93 -8.32
C ILE A 178 19.61 18.59 -7.70
N ALA A 179 19.72 17.40 -7.10
CA ALA A 179 20.87 16.99 -6.30
C ALA A 179 21.59 15.79 -6.92
N PRO A 180 22.81 15.96 -7.48
CA PRO A 180 23.64 14.82 -7.86
C PRO A 180 24.00 13.99 -6.63
N LEU A 181 23.67 12.69 -6.65
CA LEU A 181 23.82 11.81 -5.49
C LEU A 181 25.27 11.74 -4.99
N ARG A 182 26.24 11.64 -5.90
CA ARG A 182 27.66 11.35 -5.61
C ARG A 182 28.32 12.31 -4.63
N ASP A 183 27.86 13.55 -4.56
CA ASP A 183 28.43 14.61 -3.73
C ASP A 183 27.63 14.85 -2.43
N THR A 184 26.70 13.96 -2.10
CA THR A 184 25.85 14.08 -0.90
C THR A 184 26.41 13.30 0.29
N ALA A 185 26.14 13.79 1.50
CA ALA A 185 26.45 13.07 2.74
C ALA A 185 25.74 11.71 2.80
N PHE A 186 24.50 11.65 2.32
CA PHE A 186 23.74 10.41 2.17
C PHE A 186 24.50 9.39 1.32
N PHE A 187 24.93 9.74 0.11
CA PHE A 187 25.55 8.77 -0.79
C PHE A 187 26.93 8.32 -0.29
N SER A 188 27.68 9.20 0.38
CA SER A 188 28.92 8.81 1.06
C SER A 188 28.68 7.72 2.10
N MET A 189 27.64 7.85 2.94
CA MET A 189 27.23 6.80 3.88
C MET A 189 26.72 5.55 3.17
N PHE A 190 25.82 5.72 2.20
CA PHE A 190 25.22 4.62 1.45
C PHE A 190 26.29 3.76 0.78
N SER A 191 27.33 4.39 0.21
CA SER A 191 28.45 3.70 -0.44
C SER A 191 29.24 2.75 0.46
N GLN A 192 29.10 2.90 1.78
CA GLN A 192 29.73 2.04 2.79
C GLN A 192 28.77 0.97 3.33
N SER A 193 27.51 0.97 2.90
CA SER A 193 26.49 0.00 3.32
C SER A 193 26.50 -1.27 2.46
N ASP A 194 25.94 -2.35 2.98
CA ASP A 194 25.83 -3.63 2.25
C ASP A 194 25.00 -3.49 0.95
N ASN A 195 23.98 -2.62 0.95
CA ASN A 195 23.11 -2.38 -0.20
C ASN A 195 23.84 -1.68 -1.37
N TYR A 196 25.00 -1.06 -1.15
CA TYR A 196 25.76 -0.43 -2.23
C TYR A 196 26.24 -1.42 -3.29
N GLN A 197 26.61 -2.63 -2.87
CA GLN A 197 27.01 -3.67 -3.81
C GLN A 197 25.84 -4.06 -4.73
N GLN A 198 24.64 -4.17 -4.18
CA GLN A 198 23.44 -4.42 -4.96
C GLN A 198 23.17 -3.26 -5.93
N TYR A 199 23.17 -2.02 -5.43
CA TYR A 199 22.96 -0.82 -6.25
C TYR A 199 23.90 -0.77 -7.45
N THR A 200 25.21 -0.88 -7.21
CA THR A 200 26.23 -0.82 -8.27
C THR A 200 26.09 -1.98 -9.27
N THR A 201 25.74 -3.18 -8.80
CA THR A 201 25.50 -4.35 -9.67
C THR A 201 24.30 -4.10 -10.59
N VAL A 202 23.20 -3.60 -10.06
CA VAL A 202 21.96 -3.34 -10.81
C VAL A 202 22.10 -2.12 -11.73
N MET A 203 22.93 -1.14 -11.34
CA MET A 203 23.14 0.10 -12.10
C MET A 203 24.10 -0.07 -13.29
N HIS A 204 25.09 -0.96 -13.17
CA HIS A 204 26.20 -1.07 -14.13
C HIS A 204 26.43 -2.47 -14.71
N GLY A 205 25.78 -3.51 -14.16
CA GLY A 205 25.94 -4.89 -14.63
C GLY A 205 25.22 -5.19 -15.94
N PRO A 206 25.42 -6.40 -16.51
CA PRO A 206 24.74 -6.83 -17.74
C PRO A 206 23.21 -6.88 -17.62
N GLY A 207 22.68 -7.13 -16.42
CA GLY A 207 21.25 -7.10 -16.11
C GLY A 207 20.73 -5.72 -15.71
N ARG A 208 21.38 -4.65 -16.19
CA ARG A 208 21.11 -3.27 -15.78
C ARG A 208 19.62 -2.94 -15.82
N ASN A 209 19.14 -2.30 -14.76
CA ASN A 209 17.76 -1.82 -14.65
C ASN A 209 17.69 -0.61 -13.72
N TYR A 210 17.47 0.59 -14.27
CA TYR A 210 17.46 1.83 -13.49
C TYR A 210 16.29 1.93 -12.50
N SER A 211 15.18 1.25 -12.81
CA SER A 211 14.02 1.19 -11.93
C SER A 211 14.34 0.36 -10.68
N ALA A 212 14.99 -0.77 -10.89
CA ALA A 212 15.48 -1.63 -9.80
C ALA A 212 16.59 -0.96 -8.98
N ALA A 213 17.46 -0.16 -9.61
CA ALA A 213 18.43 0.65 -8.87
C ALA A 213 17.74 1.72 -7.98
N SER A 214 16.63 2.29 -8.45
CA SER A 214 15.81 3.23 -7.67
C SER A 214 15.11 2.54 -6.49
N ASP A 215 14.67 1.30 -6.66
CA ASP A 215 14.17 0.46 -5.56
C ASP A 215 15.20 0.27 -4.45
N VAL A 216 16.46 0.06 -4.80
CA VAL A 216 17.54 -0.12 -3.81
C VAL A 216 17.82 1.17 -3.04
N LEU A 217 17.69 2.33 -3.68
CA LEU A 217 17.98 3.63 -3.08
C LEU A 217 16.83 4.23 -2.26
N ARG A 218 15.56 3.97 -2.61
CA ARG A 218 14.41 4.68 -2.01
C ARG A 218 14.30 4.50 -0.50
N TYR A 219 14.60 3.31 0.01
CA TYR A 219 14.48 3.02 1.44
C TYR A 219 15.63 3.65 2.26
N PRO A 220 16.92 3.44 1.92
CA PRO A 220 18.01 4.13 2.62
C PRO A 220 17.93 5.66 2.53
N LEU A 221 17.49 6.20 1.38
CA LEU A 221 17.33 7.64 1.19
C LEU A 221 16.28 8.21 2.14
N THR A 222 15.13 7.54 2.23
CA THR A 222 14.03 7.95 3.13
C THR A 222 14.38 7.69 4.59
N ASP A 223 15.14 6.64 4.91
CA ASP A 223 15.66 6.41 6.25
C ASP A 223 16.60 7.55 6.69
N HIS A 224 17.41 8.06 5.76
CA HIS A 224 18.34 9.15 6.05
C HIS A 224 17.64 10.51 6.24
N HIS A 225 16.72 10.87 5.33
CA HIS A 225 16.13 12.21 5.30
C HIS A 225 14.75 12.30 5.97
N GLY A 226 14.02 11.19 6.08
CA GLY A 226 12.59 11.16 6.34
C GLY A 226 11.78 11.85 5.23
N GLY A 227 10.50 12.07 5.49
CA GLY A 227 9.58 12.70 4.54
C GLY A 227 8.94 11.68 3.60
N ILE A 228 8.61 12.13 2.39
CA ILE A 228 7.88 11.36 1.38
C ILE A 228 8.86 10.90 0.30
N TYR A 229 8.87 9.61 -0.02
CA TYR A 229 9.40 9.11 -1.28
C TYR A 229 8.28 9.03 -2.31
N MET A 230 8.56 9.42 -3.56
CA MET A 230 7.60 9.35 -4.67
C MET A 230 8.33 9.05 -5.99
N ASP A 231 7.84 8.10 -6.78
CA ASP A 231 8.31 7.87 -8.15
C ASP A 231 7.91 9.06 -9.06
N VAL A 232 8.70 9.36 -10.09
CA VAL A 232 8.50 10.57 -10.91
C VAL A 232 7.25 10.56 -11.79
N ASP A 233 6.65 9.39 -11.99
CA ASP A 233 5.40 9.20 -12.74
C ASP A 233 4.15 9.15 -11.86
N ASP A 234 4.29 9.11 -10.54
CA ASP A 234 3.19 9.26 -9.58
C ASP A 234 2.72 10.73 -9.50
N THR A 235 1.43 10.96 -9.26
CA THR A 235 0.84 12.30 -9.30
C THR A 235 -0.11 12.56 -8.12
N PHE A 236 0.14 13.62 -7.36
CA PHE A 236 -0.81 14.12 -6.37
C PHE A 236 -2.10 14.61 -7.06
N GLN A 237 -3.24 14.16 -6.56
CA GLN A 237 -4.58 14.55 -7.04
C GLN A 237 -5.16 15.75 -6.30
N VAL A 238 -4.57 16.10 -5.16
CA VAL A 238 -5.03 17.17 -4.28
C VAL A 238 -3.86 18.01 -3.79
N ASP A 239 -4.14 19.25 -3.41
CA ASP A 239 -3.18 20.08 -2.68
C ASP A 239 -2.93 19.47 -1.29
N ILE A 240 -1.67 19.22 -0.95
CA ILE A 240 -1.27 18.58 0.31
C ILE A 240 -0.71 19.57 1.35
N ASN A 241 -0.68 20.87 1.05
CA ASN A 241 -0.03 21.87 1.89
C ASN A 241 -0.67 21.99 3.29
N ASP A 242 -1.97 21.72 3.40
CA ASP A 242 -2.71 21.73 4.66
C ASP A 242 -3.03 20.32 5.18
N ILE A 243 -2.46 19.29 4.56
CA ILE A 243 -2.61 17.90 5.00
C ILE A 243 -1.43 17.53 5.89
N GLU A 244 -1.67 17.50 7.20
CA GLU A 244 -0.67 17.03 8.15
C GLU A 244 -0.53 15.50 8.07
N LEU A 245 0.68 15.05 7.73
CA LEU A 245 1.10 13.66 7.69
C LEU A 245 1.83 13.33 8.99
N LEU A 246 1.10 12.73 9.93
CA LEU A 246 1.59 12.35 11.25
C LEU A 246 2.00 10.88 11.27
N ALA A 247 3.11 10.57 11.91
CA ALA A 247 3.62 9.21 12.09
C ALA A 247 4.28 9.08 13.47
N ALA A 248 4.21 7.90 14.10
CA ALA A 248 5.12 7.53 15.17
C ALA A 248 6.50 7.16 14.59
N PRO A 249 7.58 7.09 15.39
CA PRO A 249 8.95 6.87 14.89
C PRO A 249 9.15 5.62 14.03
N ASN A 250 8.34 4.58 14.23
CA ASN A 250 8.43 3.30 13.50
C ASN A 250 7.32 3.14 12.44
N ASP A 251 6.46 4.14 12.25
CA ASP A 251 5.35 4.11 11.30
C ASP A 251 5.82 4.39 9.87
N LEU A 252 5.30 3.57 8.95
CA LEU A 252 5.31 3.86 7.52
C LEU A 252 3.91 4.27 7.10
N LEU A 253 3.82 5.43 6.47
CA LEU A 253 2.61 5.90 5.82
C LEU A 253 2.63 5.42 4.36
N LEU A 254 1.61 4.70 3.92
CA LEU A 254 1.65 3.91 2.69
C LEU A 254 0.70 4.42 1.60
N GLY A 255 1.04 4.01 0.37
CA GLY A 255 0.25 4.18 -0.85
C GLY A 255 -0.98 3.28 -0.97
N PRO A 256 -1.74 3.44 -2.07
CA PRO A 256 -2.80 2.51 -2.45
C PRO A 256 -2.24 1.11 -2.73
N LYS A 257 -3.15 0.13 -2.72
CA LYS A 257 -2.87 -1.20 -3.27
C LYS A 257 -2.87 -1.19 -4.78
N VAL A 258 -2.00 -1.99 -5.39
CA VAL A 258 -1.92 -2.21 -6.84
C VAL A 258 -2.00 -3.69 -7.16
N THR A 259 -2.38 -4.00 -8.40
CA THR A 259 -2.29 -5.35 -8.97
C THR A 259 -1.52 -5.27 -10.27
N GLU A 260 -0.44 -6.04 -10.38
CA GLU A 260 0.38 -6.16 -11.59
C GLU A 260 0.29 -7.61 -12.11
N GLN A 261 -0.42 -7.78 -13.23
CA GLN A 261 -0.72 -9.10 -13.78
C GLN A 261 0.53 -9.81 -14.27
N MET A 262 1.50 -9.10 -14.85
CA MET A 262 2.72 -9.71 -15.40
C MET A 262 3.58 -10.33 -14.30
N ALA A 263 3.69 -9.65 -13.15
CA ALA A 263 4.40 -10.15 -11.98
C ALA A 263 3.56 -11.11 -11.14
N GLY A 264 2.23 -11.15 -11.33
CA GLY A 264 1.30 -11.85 -10.45
C GLY A 264 1.26 -11.26 -9.05
N PHE A 265 1.42 -9.93 -8.93
CA PHE A 265 1.53 -9.23 -7.66
C PHE A 265 0.21 -8.54 -7.29
N SER A 266 -0.15 -8.59 -6.00
CA SER A 266 -1.22 -7.79 -5.41
C SER A 266 -0.86 -7.40 -3.98
N GLY A 267 -0.78 -6.10 -3.71
CA GLY A 267 -0.30 -5.56 -2.43
C GLY A 267 -0.13 -4.05 -2.47
N TYR A 268 0.43 -3.46 -1.42
CA TYR A 268 0.76 -2.04 -1.41
C TYR A 268 1.87 -1.72 -2.39
N ASN A 269 1.78 -0.59 -3.10
CA ASN A 269 2.85 -0.18 -3.99
C ASN A 269 4.07 0.35 -3.20
N SER A 270 5.26 0.29 -3.79
CA SER A 270 6.49 0.88 -3.24
C SER A 270 6.87 2.21 -3.89
N SER A 271 6.08 2.70 -4.86
CA SER A 271 6.32 3.98 -5.56
C SER A 271 6.09 5.20 -4.68
N ILE A 272 5.27 5.07 -3.63
CA ILE A 272 5.03 6.14 -2.67
C ILE A 272 4.87 5.62 -1.25
N PHE A 273 5.60 6.25 -0.34
CA PHE A 273 5.49 6.05 1.10
C PHE A 273 6.12 7.22 1.84
N ALA A 274 5.86 7.33 3.13
CA ALA A 274 6.48 8.33 3.97
C ALA A 274 6.83 7.83 5.37
N SER A 275 7.82 8.46 5.98
CA SER A 275 8.38 8.05 7.26
C SER A 275 9.12 9.18 7.97
N HIS A 276 9.32 9.03 9.27
CA HIS A 276 10.42 9.70 9.98
C HIS A 276 11.78 9.15 9.54
N PRO A 277 12.88 9.92 9.71
CA PRO A 277 14.23 9.40 9.52
C PRO A 277 14.57 8.37 10.61
N ASN A 278 15.52 7.49 10.33
CA ASN A 278 15.97 6.38 11.18
C ASN A 278 14.84 5.40 11.55
N ASN A 279 13.91 5.15 10.63
CA ASN A 279 12.82 4.24 10.86
C ASN A 279 13.31 2.80 10.73
N PRO A 280 13.23 1.99 11.80
CA PRO A 280 13.78 0.64 11.79
C PRO A 280 13.07 -0.29 10.80
N VAL A 281 11.84 0.01 10.37
CA VAL A 281 11.14 -0.75 9.31
C VAL A 281 11.82 -0.55 7.96
N LEU A 282 12.25 0.69 7.62
CA LEU A 282 13.01 0.94 6.38
C LEU A 282 14.34 0.20 6.39
N GLN A 283 15.00 0.14 7.55
CA GLN A 283 16.24 -0.62 7.72
C GLN A 283 16.03 -2.13 7.53
N GLU A 284 14.94 -2.70 8.06
CA GLU A 284 14.60 -4.11 7.82
C GLU A 284 14.25 -4.38 6.35
N ILE A 285 13.62 -3.43 5.64
CA ILE A 285 13.40 -3.53 4.19
C ILE A 285 14.74 -3.59 3.44
N SER A 286 15.66 -2.67 3.74
CA SER A 286 17.00 -2.66 3.12
C SER A 286 17.79 -3.93 3.41
N LYS A 287 17.75 -4.46 4.64
CA LYS A 287 18.40 -5.72 5.01
C LYS A 287 17.80 -6.92 4.28
N GLU A 288 16.47 -7.00 4.20
CA GLU A 288 15.79 -8.09 3.49
C GLU A 288 16.09 -8.03 1.99
N MET A 289 16.13 -6.83 1.40
CA MET A 289 16.52 -6.63 0.02
C MET A 289 17.94 -7.14 -0.26
N GLN A 290 18.90 -6.79 0.62
CA GLN A 290 20.28 -7.27 0.52
C GLN A 290 20.37 -8.78 0.67
N LEU A 291 19.63 -9.37 1.62
CA LEU A 291 19.59 -10.83 1.80
C LEU A 291 19.11 -11.53 0.53
N ARG A 292 18.02 -11.03 -0.07
CA ARG A 292 17.46 -11.55 -1.32
C ARG A 292 18.43 -11.42 -2.48
N PHE A 293 19.14 -10.30 -2.58
CA PHE A 293 20.20 -10.10 -3.57
C PHE A 293 21.31 -11.14 -3.46
N VAL A 294 21.85 -11.35 -2.26
CA VAL A 294 22.91 -12.34 -2.01
C VAL A 294 22.44 -13.76 -2.29
N GLN A 295 21.17 -14.06 -2.03
CA GLN A 295 20.55 -15.38 -2.25
C GLN A 295 20.10 -15.64 -3.70
N SER A 296 20.14 -14.63 -4.56
CA SER A 296 19.82 -14.75 -5.99
C SER A 296 21.04 -14.45 -6.88
N PRO A 297 22.17 -15.18 -6.71
CA PRO A 297 23.35 -14.95 -7.53
C PRO A 297 23.00 -15.21 -9.01
N GLY A 298 23.28 -14.23 -9.87
CA GLY A 298 23.05 -14.34 -11.31
C GLY A 298 21.92 -13.45 -11.84
N PHE A 299 20.92 -13.09 -11.03
CA PHE A 299 19.74 -12.38 -11.54
C PHE A 299 20.09 -11.02 -12.17
N PHE A 300 20.87 -10.19 -11.48
CA PHE A 300 21.27 -8.87 -11.95
C PHE A 300 22.55 -8.87 -12.81
N THR A 301 23.21 -10.02 -12.95
CA THR A 301 24.45 -10.14 -13.73
C THR A 301 24.25 -10.83 -15.08
N GLN A 302 23.07 -11.39 -15.32
CA GLN A 302 22.67 -11.96 -16.62
C GLN A 302 21.90 -10.94 -17.46
N VAL A 303 21.90 -11.14 -18.77
CA VAL A 303 21.10 -10.33 -19.70
C VAL A 303 19.61 -10.55 -19.38
N ARG A 304 18.92 -9.45 -19.09
CA ARG A 304 17.48 -9.44 -18.81
C ARG A 304 16.65 -9.37 -20.10
N PRO A 305 15.43 -9.91 -20.13
CA PRO A 305 14.47 -9.57 -21.17
C PRO A 305 14.00 -8.12 -21.01
N TYR A 306 13.67 -7.44 -22.12
CA TYR A 306 13.11 -6.09 -22.12
C TYR A 306 12.13 -5.89 -23.29
N VAL A 307 11.23 -4.92 -23.18
CA VAL A 307 10.33 -4.52 -24.27
C VAL A 307 10.79 -3.18 -24.82
N ASP A 308 10.96 -3.08 -26.13
CA ASP A 308 11.35 -1.82 -26.77
C ASP A 308 10.19 -0.82 -26.88
N ALA A 309 10.48 0.36 -27.42
CA ALA A 309 9.50 1.42 -27.60
C ALA A 309 8.34 1.04 -28.56
N GLN A 310 8.47 -0.03 -29.33
CA GLN A 310 7.44 -0.55 -30.24
C GLN A 310 6.59 -1.65 -29.59
N GLY A 311 6.82 -1.95 -28.30
CA GLY A 311 6.11 -3.01 -27.60
C GLY A 311 6.61 -4.41 -27.96
N ILE A 312 7.77 -4.53 -28.60
CA ILE A 312 8.35 -5.81 -29.03
C ILE A 312 9.33 -6.30 -27.97
N LEU A 313 9.26 -7.59 -27.65
CA LEU A 313 10.24 -8.24 -26.79
C LEU A 313 11.62 -8.17 -27.46
N GLY A 314 12.49 -7.33 -26.91
CA GLY A 314 13.90 -7.25 -27.24
C GLY A 314 14.64 -8.50 -26.78
N ASN A 315 15.81 -8.73 -27.37
CA ASN A 315 16.79 -9.77 -27.02
C ASN A 315 16.25 -11.16 -26.57
N PRO A 316 15.17 -11.72 -27.18
CA PRO A 316 14.49 -12.90 -26.63
C PRO A 316 15.35 -14.17 -26.65
N ARG A 317 16.43 -14.19 -27.46
CA ARG A 317 17.37 -15.31 -27.56
C ARG A 317 18.55 -15.21 -26.59
N GLU A 318 18.81 -14.02 -26.05
CA GLU A 318 19.93 -13.73 -25.14
C GLU A 318 19.46 -13.63 -23.69
N ALA A 319 18.19 -13.27 -23.47
CA ALA A 319 17.59 -13.21 -22.16
C ALA A 319 17.65 -14.58 -21.45
N ALA A 320 18.10 -14.58 -20.20
CA ALA A 320 18.23 -15.80 -19.41
C ALA A 320 16.89 -16.38 -18.93
N MET A 321 15.80 -15.59 -18.99
CA MET A 321 14.45 -15.99 -18.59
C MET A 321 13.38 -15.19 -19.35
N ASP A 322 12.14 -15.68 -19.33
CA ASP A 322 10.99 -14.97 -19.89
C ASP A 322 10.56 -13.75 -19.05
N MET A 323 9.80 -12.84 -19.67
CA MET A 323 9.36 -11.59 -19.05
C MET A 323 8.51 -11.79 -17.78
N PRO A 324 7.45 -12.63 -17.74
CA PRO A 324 6.71 -12.90 -16.51
C PRO A 324 7.56 -13.44 -15.35
N THR A 325 8.48 -14.36 -15.64
CA THR A 325 9.42 -14.89 -14.63
C THR A 325 10.35 -13.80 -14.12
N TYR A 326 10.91 -12.99 -15.03
CA TYR A 326 11.73 -11.83 -14.67
C TYR A 326 10.97 -10.82 -13.80
N ALA A 327 9.74 -10.46 -14.20
CA ALA A 327 8.90 -9.48 -13.50
C ALA A 327 8.59 -9.92 -12.07
N ARG A 328 8.19 -11.18 -11.89
CA ARG A 328 7.89 -11.75 -10.56
C ARG A 328 9.12 -11.73 -9.66
N GLU A 329 10.27 -12.14 -10.21
CA GLU A 329 11.50 -12.18 -9.42
C GLU A 329 12.01 -10.76 -9.12
N LEU A 330 11.89 -9.81 -10.04
CA LEU A 330 12.25 -8.41 -9.80
C LEU A 330 11.40 -7.79 -8.68
N PHE A 331 10.09 -7.98 -8.72
CA PHE A 331 9.18 -7.52 -7.67
C PHE A 331 9.52 -8.14 -6.31
N ARG A 332 9.93 -9.41 -6.30
CA ARG A 332 10.37 -10.12 -5.10
C ARG A 332 11.71 -9.59 -4.59
N LEU A 333 12.64 -9.22 -5.47
CA LEU A 333 14.02 -8.86 -5.10
C LEU A 333 14.18 -7.42 -4.65
N THR A 334 13.54 -6.46 -5.34
CA THR A 334 13.72 -5.02 -5.07
C THR A 334 12.40 -4.27 -4.99
N GLY A 335 11.39 -4.71 -5.75
CA GLY A 335 10.12 -3.99 -5.87
C GLY A 335 9.15 -4.17 -4.69
N PRO A 336 7.83 -3.98 -4.95
CA PRO A 336 6.79 -4.02 -3.93
C PRO A 336 6.72 -5.32 -3.10
N GLY A 337 7.23 -6.44 -3.61
CA GLY A 337 7.24 -7.72 -2.89
C GLY A 337 8.05 -7.65 -1.59
N VAL A 338 9.23 -7.01 -1.61
CA VAL A 338 10.06 -6.85 -0.40
C VAL A 338 9.34 -5.99 0.63
N LEU A 339 8.79 -4.85 0.21
CA LEU A 339 8.04 -3.94 1.08
C LEU A 339 6.90 -4.68 1.78
N ASN A 340 6.06 -5.39 1.01
CA ASN A 340 4.89 -6.07 1.57
C ASN A 340 5.28 -7.21 2.50
N ASP A 341 6.29 -8.01 2.16
CA ASP A 341 6.75 -9.10 3.01
C ASP A 341 7.29 -8.61 4.36
N VAL A 342 8.03 -7.51 4.36
CA VAL A 342 8.59 -6.93 5.59
C VAL A 342 7.51 -6.23 6.41
N VAL A 343 6.68 -5.37 5.80
CA VAL A 343 5.62 -4.66 6.51
C VAL A 343 4.57 -5.62 7.06
N ALA A 344 4.27 -6.73 6.37
CA ALA A 344 3.35 -7.76 6.88
C ALA A 344 3.84 -8.45 8.17
N VAL A 345 5.15 -8.42 8.44
CA VAL A 345 5.76 -8.95 9.67
C VAL A 345 5.96 -7.84 10.68
N GLU A 346 6.70 -6.80 10.29
CA GLU A 346 7.12 -5.72 11.17
C GLU A 346 5.92 -4.90 11.63
N ARG A 347 4.96 -4.64 10.74
CA ARG A 347 3.76 -3.82 10.98
C ARG A 347 2.46 -4.58 10.77
N ALA A 348 2.42 -5.81 11.28
CA ALA A 348 1.24 -6.67 11.23
C ALA A 348 0.00 -6.03 11.89
N ASP A 349 0.22 -5.09 12.81
CA ASP A 349 -0.77 -4.29 13.52
C ASP A 349 -1.66 -3.46 12.58
N TYR A 350 -1.12 -2.87 11.51
CA TYR A 350 -1.93 -2.11 10.55
C TYR A 350 -1.89 -2.63 9.11
N TYR A 351 -0.98 -3.55 8.77
CA TYR A 351 -0.79 -4.01 7.38
C TYR A 351 -2.09 -4.50 6.72
N ARG A 352 -2.98 -5.16 7.48
CA ARG A 352 -4.22 -5.73 6.94
C ARG A 352 -5.40 -4.76 6.90
N LEU A 353 -5.27 -3.51 7.35
CA LEU A 353 -6.41 -2.57 7.43
C LEU A 353 -7.12 -2.38 6.08
N CYS A 354 -6.40 -2.04 5.02
CA CYS A 354 -7.02 -1.87 3.69
C CYS A 354 -7.55 -3.19 3.14
N PHE A 355 -6.82 -4.30 3.29
CA PHE A 355 -7.30 -5.63 2.87
C PHE A 355 -8.63 -6.00 3.52
N ASN A 356 -8.79 -5.69 4.80
CA ASN A 356 -9.99 -5.96 5.58
C ASN A 356 -11.13 -4.96 5.32
N ALA A 357 -10.94 -3.98 4.44
CA ALA A 357 -11.95 -3.02 4.00
C ALA A 357 -12.38 -3.25 2.53
N GLU A 358 -11.71 -4.15 1.80
CA GLU A 358 -12.01 -4.41 0.39
C GLU A 358 -13.36 -5.10 0.17
N PRO A 359 -14.08 -4.80 -0.92
CA PRO A 359 -15.29 -5.54 -1.27
C PRO A 359 -15.06 -7.05 -1.31
N GLY A 360 -15.93 -7.81 -0.63
CA GLY A 360 -15.85 -9.28 -0.56
C GLY A 360 -14.87 -9.83 0.50
N ALA A 361 -13.89 -9.04 0.92
CA ALA A 361 -13.01 -9.36 2.06
C ALA A 361 -13.35 -8.54 3.31
N ASN A 362 -14.22 -7.53 3.17
CA ASN A 362 -14.56 -6.65 4.28
C ASN A 362 -15.17 -7.44 5.44
N ILE A 363 -14.94 -6.91 6.64
CA ILE A 363 -15.37 -7.55 7.86
C ILE A 363 -16.88 -7.81 7.88
N SER A 364 -17.67 -6.93 7.27
CA SER A 364 -19.12 -7.05 7.27
C SER A 364 -19.64 -8.24 6.48
N ASN A 365 -19.02 -8.55 5.36
CA ASN A 365 -19.37 -9.72 4.55
C ASN A 365 -18.85 -11.02 5.18
N THR A 366 -17.63 -10.99 5.72
CA THR A 366 -16.98 -12.19 6.30
C THR A 366 -17.55 -12.59 7.66
N HIS A 367 -18.08 -11.62 8.43
CA HIS A 367 -18.64 -11.84 9.77
C HIS A 367 -20.16 -11.63 9.82
N HIS A 368 -20.79 -11.33 8.69
CA HIS A 368 -22.23 -11.07 8.55
C HIS A 368 -22.76 -9.99 9.50
N LEU A 369 -21.96 -8.93 9.71
CA LEU A 369 -22.17 -7.91 10.74
C LEU A 369 -21.73 -6.53 10.27
N TRP A 370 -22.56 -5.51 10.47
CA TRP A 370 -22.17 -4.12 10.32
C TRP A 370 -22.22 -3.39 11.67
N ASP A 371 -21.05 -3.09 12.21
CA ASP A 371 -20.89 -2.23 13.38
C ASP A 371 -20.29 -0.89 12.96
N GLN A 372 -21.10 0.17 12.95
CA GLN A 372 -20.66 1.49 12.51
C GLN A 372 -19.47 2.01 13.32
N ALA A 373 -19.43 1.77 14.64
CA ALA A 373 -18.34 2.26 15.48
C ALA A 373 -17.01 1.59 15.11
N TYR A 374 -17.03 0.28 14.84
CA TYR A 374 -15.87 -0.46 14.37
C TYR A 374 -15.41 0.02 12.98
N VAL A 375 -16.36 0.17 12.05
CA VAL A 375 -16.08 0.65 10.68
C VAL A 375 -15.49 2.05 10.70
N ASP A 376 -16.05 2.98 11.49
CA ASP A 376 -15.53 4.34 11.62
C ASP A 376 -14.11 4.34 12.18
N GLN A 377 -13.83 3.51 13.20
CA GLN A 377 -12.48 3.36 13.75
C GLN A 377 -11.51 2.78 12.72
N GLN A 378 -11.90 1.74 11.98
CA GLN A 378 -11.08 1.16 10.92
C GLN A 378 -10.77 2.21 9.84
N MET A 379 -11.76 2.97 9.40
CA MET A 379 -11.60 4.01 8.39
C MET A 379 -10.68 5.14 8.87
N ALA A 380 -10.79 5.57 10.13
CA ALA A 380 -9.88 6.55 10.71
C ALA A 380 -8.42 6.06 10.73
N LEU A 381 -8.20 4.78 11.02
CA LEU A 381 -6.87 4.17 10.97
C LEU A 381 -6.36 4.02 9.53
N ILE A 382 -7.25 3.74 8.57
CA ILE A 382 -6.88 3.72 7.14
C ILE A 382 -6.48 5.12 6.69
N ASP A 383 -7.23 6.16 7.04
CA ASP A 383 -6.92 7.55 6.72
C ASP A 383 -5.59 8.01 7.33
N HIS A 384 -5.19 7.42 8.45
CA HIS A 384 -3.92 7.68 9.10
C HIS A 384 -2.74 6.95 8.45
N TYR A 385 -2.79 5.61 8.36
CA TYR A 385 -1.67 4.79 7.87
C TYR A 385 -1.55 4.72 6.35
N PHE A 386 -2.62 5.02 5.62
CA PHE A 386 -2.66 4.97 4.15
C PHE A 386 -3.09 6.33 3.58
N PRO A 387 -2.44 7.44 3.99
CA PRO A 387 -2.92 8.78 3.64
C PRO A 387 -2.88 9.02 2.15
N PHE A 388 -1.97 8.39 1.41
CA PHE A 388 -1.84 8.53 -0.05
C PHE A 388 -2.95 7.82 -0.84
N ASN A 389 -3.76 6.98 -0.18
CA ASN A 389 -4.93 6.35 -0.77
C ASN A 389 -6.20 7.22 -0.63
N ARG A 390 -6.27 8.11 0.38
CA ARG A 390 -7.54 8.76 0.77
C ARG A 390 -7.46 10.24 1.14
N ARG A 391 -6.37 10.70 1.76
CA ARG A 391 -6.20 12.09 2.20
C ARG A 391 -5.30 12.86 1.24
N ALA A 392 -4.04 12.50 1.16
CA ALA A 392 -3.06 13.03 0.21
C ALA A 392 -3.06 12.18 -1.06
N VAL A 393 -4.22 12.05 -1.71
CA VAL A 393 -4.48 11.06 -2.77
C VAL A 393 -3.44 11.15 -3.89
N VAL A 394 -2.86 9.99 -4.26
CA VAL A 394 -1.90 9.84 -5.35
C VAL A 394 -2.38 8.82 -6.37
N ASP A 395 -2.34 9.23 -7.63
CA ASP A 395 -2.47 8.31 -8.75
C ASP A 395 -1.11 7.69 -9.04
N ILE A 396 -1.08 6.37 -9.08
CA ILE A 396 0.12 5.60 -9.36
C ILE A 396 0.45 5.67 -10.85
N GLY A 397 1.71 5.97 -11.14
CA GLY A 397 2.25 6.03 -12.49
C GLY A 397 2.24 4.68 -13.21
N HIS A 398 2.29 4.77 -14.54
CA HIS A 398 2.26 3.61 -15.45
C HIS A 398 3.42 3.66 -16.45
N GLU A 399 4.55 4.27 -16.09
CA GLU A 399 5.72 4.27 -16.98
C GLU A 399 6.28 2.85 -17.15
N HIS A 400 6.09 2.00 -16.13
CA HIS A 400 6.58 0.62 -16.06
C HIS A 400 8.01 0.47 -16.56
N SER A 401 8.87 1.43 -16.14
CA SER A 401 10.22 1.58 -16.68
C SER A 401 11.11 0.35 -16.48
N TRP A 402 10.73 -0.51 -15.54
CA TRP A 402 11.44 -1.74 -15.20
C TRP A 402 11.48 -2.77 -16.33
N PHE A 403 10.59 -2.72 -17.32
CA PHE A 403 10.67 -3.61 -18.48
C PHE A 403 11.17 -2.96 -19.76
N ASN A 404 11.27 -1.63 -19.84
CA ASN A 404 11.61 -0.91 -21.08
C ASN A 404 12.97 -0.14 -21.06
N THR A 405 13.72 -0.12 -19.94
CA THR A 405 14.99 0.66 -19.80
C THR A 405 16.29 -0.06 -19.45
#